data_AF-A0A4R6THH9-F1
#
_entry.id   AF-A0A4R6THH9-F1
#
_cell.length_a   1.000
_cell.length_b   1.000
_cell.length_c   1.000
_cell.angle_alpha   90.00
_cell.angle_beta   90.00
_cell.angle_gamma   90.00
#
_symmetry.space_group_name_H-M   'P 1'
#
loop_
_entity.id
_entity.type
_entity.pdbx_description
1 polymer ?
#
loop_
_entity_poly.entity_id
_entity_poly.type
_entity_poly.pdbx_seq_one_letter_code
_entity_poly.pdbx_strand_id
1 'polypeptide(L)'
;MQKPKKVMIKPLSGIEKRKRINNLQVLSANAFKKSNICMNNLISVALSQYGVKEVIGTKDHPQILNYFTSLGFDVAKFKDETAWCSAFVNWVAKKAGYEHSNKLTARSWLTVGTSTSNPQLGDVVVLWREDPTSWKGHVGFLIKETKRYVYLLGGNQGNSVSIKAYPKKRVLDYRKLRKDG
;
A
#
# COMPACT_ATOMS: atom_id res chain seq x y z
N MET A 1 55.82 18.06 21.01
CA MET A 1 55.14 16.92 20.37
C MET A 1 54.78 15.87 21.43
N GLN A 2 53.50 15.68 21.75
CA GLN A 2 53.05 14.61 22.66
C GLN A 2 52.73 13.34 21.85
N LYS A 3 53.30 12.19 22.26
CA LYS A 3 53.00 10.87 21.65
C LYS A 3 51.58 10.43 22.02
N PRO A 4 50.83 9.78 21.11
CA PRO A 4 49.47 9.32 21.40
C PRO A 4 49.51 8.20 22.45
N LYS A 5 48.70 8.33 23.50
CA LYS A 5 48.50 7.27 24.50
C LYS A 5 47.76 6.11 23.85
N LYS A 6 48.40 4.93 23.84
CA LYS A 6 47.81 3.67 23.35
C LYS A 6 46.70 3.25 24.32
N VAL A 7 45.45 3.32 23.90
CA VAL A 7 44.30 2.85 24.69
C VAL A 7 44.34 1.32 24.73
N MET A 8 44.59 0.76 25.90
CA MET A 8 44.64 -0.69 26.11
C MET A 8 43.22 -1.22 26.32
N ILE A 9 42.68 -1.88 25.29
CA ILE A 9 41.36 -2.51 25.34
C ILE A 9 41.48 -3.81 26.13
N LYS A 10 40.90 -3.86 27.34
CA LYS A 10 40.88 -5.08 28.16
C LYS A 10 39.95 -6.13 27.55
N PRO A 11 40.33 -7.42 27.53
CA PRO A 11 39.47 -8.49 27.04
C PRO A 11 38.23 -8.64 27.93
N LEU A 12 37.06 -8.75 27.30
CA LEU A 12 35.79 -8.95 27.98
C LEU A 12 35.76 -10.29 28.73
N SER A 13 35.19 -10.27 29.93
CA SER A 13 34.94 -11.49 30.72
C SER A 13 33.95 -12.43 30.00
N GLY A 14 33.95 -13.72 30.36
CA GLY A 14 33.05 -14.71 29.76
C GLY A 14 31.56 -14.33 29.88
N ILE A 15 31.18 -13.70 31.00
CA ILE A 15 29.81 -13.23 31.26
C ILE A 15 29.45 -12.05 30.35
N GLU A 16 30.36 -11.09 30.16
CA GLU A 16 30.13 -9.94 29.27
C GLU A 16 30.07 -10.36 27.80
N LYS A 17 30.90 -11.32 27.39
CA LYS A 17 30.82 -11.92 26.04
C LYS A 17 29.44 -12.55 25.82
N ARG A 18 28.93 -13.33 26.78
CA ARG A 18 27.62 -13.97 26.68
C ARG A 18 26.45 -12.98 26.65
N LYS A 19 26.49 -11.94 27.49
CA LYS A 19 25.51 -10.83 27.44
C LYS A 19 25.52 -10.11 26.08
N ARG A 20 26.72 -9.85 25.53
CA ARG A 20 26.87 -9.19 24.23
C ARG A 20 26.35 -10.06 23.09
N ILE A 21 26.61 -11.36 23.11
CA ILE A 21 26.09 -12.32 22.11
C ILE A 21 24.56 -12.40 22.16
N ASN A 22 23.98 -12.52 23.36
CA ASN A 22 22.53 -12.54 23.51
C ASN A 22 21.89 -11.23 23.00
N ASN A 23 22.50 -10.08 23.31
CA ASN A 23 22.00 -8.80 22.82
C ASN A 23 22.13 -8.67 21.30
N LEU A 24 23.23 -9.15 20.70
CA LEU A 24 23.42 -9.20 19.24
C LEU A 24 22.39 -10.11 18.55
N GLN A 25 22.07 -11.27 19.14
CA GLN A 25 21.03 -12.18 18.63
C GLN A 25 19.63 -11.55 18.71
N VAL A 26 19.31 -10.86 19.81
CA VAL A 26 18.04 -10.12 19.96
C VAL A 26 17.95 -8.95 18.99
N LEU A 27 19.03 -8.19 18.80
CA LEU A 27 19.10 -7.10 17.82
C LEU A 27 18.95 -7.62 16.39
N SER A 28 19.56 -8.76 16.05
CA SER A 28 19.43 -9.43 14.75
C SER A 28 18.01 -9.96 14.53
N ALA A 29 17.41 -10.61 15.53
CA ALA A 29 16.03 -11.10 15.46
C ALA A 29 15.02 -9.95 15.36
N ASN A 30 15.25 -8.83 16.05
CA ASN A 30 14.44 -7.63 15.94
C ASN A 30 14.64 -6.93 14.60
N ALA A 31 15.85 -6.88 14.06
CA ALA A 31 16.11 -6.37 12.70
C ALA A 31 15.44 -7.25 11.64
N PHE A 32 15.45 -8.58 11.82
CA PHE A 32 14.80 -9.55 10.94
C PHE A 32 13.26 -9.53 11.04
N LYS A 33 12.70 -9.35 12.24
CA LYS A 33 11.26 -9.05 12.40
C LYS A 33 10.90 -7.70 11.79
N LYS A 34 11.74 -6.67 11.98
CA LYS A 34 11.53 -5.33 11.41
C LYS A 34 11.63 -5.34 9.87
N SER A 35 12.45 -6.22 9.29
CA SER A 35 12.50 -6.43 7.84
C SER A 35 11.36 -7.29 7.30
N ASN A 36 10.84 -8.27 8.06
CA ASN A 36 9.60 -8.97 7.66
C ASN A 36 8.34 -8.09 7.85
N ILE A 37 8.39 -7.13 8.76
CA ILE A 37 7.42 -6.02 8.89
C ILE A 37 7.62 -4.96 7.79
N CYS A 38 8.75 -4.96 7.06
CA CYS A 38 9.05 -3.97 6.02
C CYS A 38 8.55 -4.35 4.62
N MET A 39 7.86 -5.49 4.46
CA MET A 39 6.93 -5.60 3.34
C MET A 39 5.85 -4.55 3.58
N ASN A 40 5.71 -3.57 2.69
CA ASN A 40 4.67 -2.56 2.80
C ASN A 40 3.32 -3.27 3.03
N ASN A 41 2.76 -3.14 4.25
CA ASN A 41 1.58 -3.90 4.67
C ASN A 41 0.41 -3.73 3.67
N LEU A 42 0.31 -2.54 3.04
CA LEU A 42 -0.67 -2.26 1.98
C LEU A 42 -0.52 -3.23 0.80
N ILE A 43 0.71 -3.44 0.32
CA ILE A 43 0.97 -4.33 -0.82
C ILE A 43 0.72 -5.78 -0.45
N SER A 44 1.11 -6.21 0.75
CA SER A 44 0.83 -7.58 1.22
C SER A 44 -0.67 -7.86 1.24
N VAL A 45 -1.45 -6.96 1.87
CA VAL A 45 -2.91 -7.06 1.94
C VAL A 45 -3.53 -6.99 0.54
N ALA A 46 -3.09 -6.07 -0.33
CA ALA A 46 -3.60 -5.96 -1.69
C ALA A 46 -3.29 -7.22 -2.54
N LEU A 47 -2.09 -7.77 -2.44
CA LEU A 47 -1.69 -8.97 -3.19
C LEU A 47 -2.43 -10.22 -2.72
N SER A 48 -2.84 -10.29 -1.44
CA SER A 48 -3.70 -11.38 -0.95
C SER A 48 -5.04 -11.46 -1.70
N GLN A 49 -5.42 -10.40 -2.40
CA GLN A 49 -6.66 -10.28 -3.17
C GLN A 49 -6.44 -10.45 -4.68
N TYR A 50 -5.20 -10.68 -5.12
CA TYR A 50 -4.88 -10.78 -6.54
C TYR A 50 -5.70 -11.89 -7.21
N GLY A 51 -6.32 -11.58 -8.34
CA GLY A 51 -7.15 -12.52 -9.10
C GLY A 51 -8.62 -12.60 -8.67
N VAL A 52 -9.03 -11.93 -7.58
CA VAL A 52 -10.46 -11.75 -7.27
C VAL A 52 -11.12 -11.08 -8.47
N LYS A 53 -12.17 -11.69 -9.01
CA LYS A 53 -12.86 -11.23 -10.22
C LYS A 53 -14.36 -11.29 -10.06
N GLU A 54 -15.07 -10.44 -10.79
CA GLU A 54 -16.52 -10.54 -10.89
C GLU A 54 -16.92 -11.91 -11.47
N VAL A 55 -18.05 -12.43 -11.02
CA VAL A 55 -18.64 -13.66 -11.55
C VAL A 55 -19.68 -13.27 -12.60
N ILE A 56 -19.64 -13.92 -13.75
CA ILE A 56 -20.63 -13.71 -14.81
C ILE A 56 -21.97 -14.30 -14.34
N GLY A 57 -23.03 -13.49 -14.34
CA GLY A 57 -24.39 -13.91 -13.96
C GLY A 57 -25.05 -12.94 -12.98
N THR A 58 -26.07 -13.41 -12.27
CA THR A 58 -26.88 -12.60 -11.35
C THR A 58 -26.32 -12.48 -9.93
N LYS A 59 -25.17 -13.13 -9.64
CA LYS A 59 -24.55 -13.16 -8.32
C LYS A 59 -23.25 -12.38 -8.32
N ASP A 60 -23.16 -11.40 -7.42
CA ASP A 60 -21.93 -10.66 -7.17
C ASP A 60 -20.90 -11.54 -6.44
N HIS A 61 -19.62 -11.33 -6.71
CA HIS A 61 -18.55 -12.07 -6.01
C HIS A 61 -18.53 -11.68 -4.52
N PRO A 62 -18.64 -12.62 -3.56
CA PRO A 62 -18.74 -12.30 -2.13
C PRO A 62 -17.63 -11.40 -1.60
N GLN A 63 -16.40 -11.59 -2.09
CA GLN A 63 -15.28 -10.74 -1.69
C GLN A 63 -15.36 -9.31 -2.24
N ILE A 64 -15.94 -9.11 -3.43
CA ILE A 64 -16.18 -7.76 -3.97
C ILE A 64 -17.22 -7.05 -3.12
N LEU A 65 -18.31 -7.74 -2.76
CA LEU A 65 -19.31 -7.22 -1.82
C LEU A 65 -18.68 -6.83 -0.48
N ASN A 66 -17.76 -7.65 0.04
CA ASN A 66 -17.05 -7.38 1.29
C ASN A 66 -16.19 -6.10 1.25
N TYR A 67 -15.66 -5.72 0.09
CA TYR A 67 -14.95 -4.45 -0.06
C TYR A 67 -15.84 -3.24 0.26
N PHE A 68 -17.14 -3.35 0.04
CA PHE A 68 -18.12 -2.31 0.37
C PHE A 68 -18.67 -2.44 1.79
N THR A 69 -19.16 -3.62 2.16
CA THR A 69 -19.90 -3.81 3.43
C THR A 69 -19.00 -3.61 4.65
N SER A 70 -17.73 -3.97 4.57
CA SER A 70 -16.76 -3.71 5.64
C SER A 70 -16.48 -2.22 5.88
N LEU A 71 -16.83 -1.34 4.94
CA LEU A 71 -16.76 0.11 5.05
C LEU A 71 -18.13 0.72 5.43
N GLY A 72 -19.17 -0.10 5.60
CA GLY A 72 -20.53 0.34 5.90
C GLY A 72 -21.33 0.78 4.68
N PHE A 73 -20.88 0.48 3.45
CA PHE A 73 -21.63 0.81 2.24
C PHE A 73 -22.67 -0.27 1.90
N ASP A 74 -23.83 0.21 1.44
CA ASP A 74 -24.89 -0.62 0.88
C ASP A 74 -24.57 -1.01 -0.57
N VAL A 75 -24.27 -2.29 -0.79
CA VAL A 75 -23.86 -2.86 -2.08
C VAL A 75 -24.93 -2.71 -3.17
N ALA A 76 -26.22 -2.64 -2.82
CA ALA A 76 -27.30 -2.59 -3.79
C ALA A 76 -27.31 -1.29 -4.62
N LYS A 77 -26.59 -0.26 -4.16
CA LYS A 77 -26.60 1.09 -4.74
C LYS A 77 -25.44 1.37 -5.69
N PHE A 78 -24.51 0.44 -5.87
CA PHE A 78 -23.26 0.71 -6.59
C PHE A 78 -22.89 -0.41 -7.55
N LYS A 79 -22.98 -0.15 -8.87
CA LYS A 79 -22.64 -1.10 -9.95
C LYS A 79 -21.70 -0.53 -11.02
N ASP A 80 -21.09 0.63 -10.77
CA ASP A 80 -20.19 1.27 -11.75
C ASP A 80 -18.72 0.93 -11.50
N GLU A 81 -17.93 0.98 -12.57
CA GLU A 81 -16.51 0.66 -12.57
C GLU A 81 -15.70 1.49 -11.55
N THR A 82 -16.04 2.77 -11.39
CA THR A 82 -15.37 3.68 -10.43
C THR A 82 -15.65 3.27 -8.99
N ALA A 83 -16.83 2.67 -8.72
CA ALA A 83 -17.28 2.42 -7.37
C ALA A 83 -16.37 1.42 -6.64
N TRP A 84 -15.95 0.34 -7.31
CA TRP A 84 -15.22 -0.74 -6.62
C TRP A 84 -13.70 -0.70 -6.73
N CYS A 85 -13.12 0.11 -7.62
CA CYS A 85 -11.68 0.40 -7.54
C CYS A 85 -11.36 1.13 -6.22
N SER A 86 -12.17 2.13 -5.86
CA SER A 86 -12.00 2.84 -4.58
C SER A 86 -12.41 1.99 -3.39
N ALA A 87 -13.48 1.18 -3.49
CA ALA A 87 -13.86 0.25 -2.43
C ALA A 87 -12.69 -0.69 -2.07
N PHE A 88 -12.04 -1.26 -3.09
CA PHE A 88 -10.86 -2.10 -2.91
C PHE A 88 -9.72 -1.36 -2.18
N VAL A 89 -9.33 -0.16 -2.63
CA VAL A 89 -8.23 0.59 -2.01
C VAL A 89 -8.57 0.99 -0.56
N ASN A 90 -9.82 1.37 -0.29
CA ASN A 90 -10.27 1.67 1.09
C ASN A 90 -10.22 0.42 1.97
N TRP A 91 -10.69 -0.72 1.45
CA TRP A 91 -10.64 -2.00 2.16
C TRP A 91 -9.21 -2.40 2.52
N VAL A 92 -8.28 -2.30 1.56
CA VAL A 92 -6.87 -2.61 1.79
C VAL A 92 -6.27 -1.67 2.84
N ALA A 93 -6.48 -0.37 2.71
CA ALA A 93 -5.95 0.63 3.65
C ALA A 93 -6.47 0.36 5.08
N LYS A 94 -7.79 0.17 5.23
CA LYS A 94 -8.42 -0.20 6.51
C LYS A 94 -7.85 -1.49 7.10
N LYS A 95 -7.72 -2.55 6.30
CA LYS A 95 -7.16 -3.84 6.74
C LYS A 95 -5.69 -3.74 7.13
N ALA A 96 -4.93 -2.84 6.50
CA ALA A 96 -3.52 -2.62 6.77
C ALA A 96 -3.26 -1.64 7.93
N GLY A 97 -4.30 -1.02 8.51
CA GLY A 97 -4.20 -0.02 9.57
C GLY A 97 -3.69 1.34 9.06
N TYR A 98 -4.19 1.78 7.92
CA TYR A 98 -3.89 3.08 7.31
C TYR A 98 -5.16 3.89 7.10
N GLU A 99 -4.98 5.21 7.10
CA GLU A 99 -6.04 6.14 6.74
C GLU A 99 -6.62 5.82 5.34
N HIS A 100 -7.89 6.11 5.16
CA HIS A 100 -8.61 5.79 3.93
C HIS A 100 -9.63 6.87 3.58
N SER A 101 -9.96 7.01 2.30
CA SER A 101 -10.86 8.09 1.83
C SER A 101 -12.30 7.97 2.35
N ASN A 102 -12.72 6.76 2.72
CA ASN A 102 -14.09 6.42 3.08
C ASN A 102 -15.13 6.87 2.03
N LYS A 103 -14.73 6.91 0.75
CA LYS A 103 -15.58 7.31 -0.39
C LYS A 103 -15.32 6.38 -1.57
N LEU A 104 -16.34 6.14 -2.38
CA LEU A 104 -16.27 5.23 -3.54
C LEU A 104 -15.73 5.90 -4.82
N THR A 105 -15.58 7.22 -4.84
CA THR A 105 -15.03 7.94 -6.00
C THR A 105 -13.50 7.89 -6.00
N ALA A 106 -12.85 7.46 -7.08
CA ALA A 106 -11.38 7.41 -7.15
C ALA A 106 -10.68 8.73 -6.79
N ARG A 107 -11.26 9.89 -7.16
CA ARG A 107 -10.67 11.21 -6.88
C ARG A 107 -10.76 11.66 -5.42
N SER A 108 -11.53 10.99 -4.56
CA SER A 108 -11.52 11.29 -3.12
C SER A 108 -10.15 11.09 -2.49
N TRP A 109 -9.31 10.26 -3.08
CA TRP A 109 -7.96 9.97 -2.60
C TRP A 109 -6.99 11.15 -2.75
N LEU A 110 -7.31 12.16 -3.57
CA LEU A 110 -6.48 13.38 -3.71
C LEU A 110 -6.33 14.14 -2.39
N THR A 111 -7.22 13.94 -1.42
CA THR A 111 -7.19 14.61 -0.11
C THR A 111 -6.72 13.71 1.03
N VAL A 112 -6.32 12.46 0.75
CA VAL A 112 -5.91 11.46 1.76
C VAL A 112 -4.39 11.32 1.77
N GLY A 113 -3.76 11.14 2.92
CA GLY A 113 -2.30 11.06 2.98
C GLY A 113 -1.61 12.37 2.62
N THR A 114 -0.36 12.25 2.18
CA THR A 114 0.47 13.37 1.76
C THR A 114 0.87 13.19 0.29
N SER A 115 0.75 14.24 -0.52
CA SER A 115 1.25 14.24 -1.90
C SER A 115 2.77 14.01 -1.92
N THR A 116 3.27 13.27 -2.90
CA THR A 116 4.70 13.04 -3.07
C THR A 116 5.11 13.06 -4.53
N SER A 117 6.26 13.69 -4.82
CA SER A 117 6.93 13.63 -6.12
C SER A 117 7.93 12.49 -6.24
N ASN A 118 8.19 11.77 -5.14
CA ASN A 118 9.08 10.61 -5.10
C ASN A 118 8.28 9.38 -4.61
N PRO A 119 7.42 8.80 -5.46
CA PRO A 119 6.51 7.76 -5.04
C PRO A 119 7.23 6.43 -4.81
N GLN A 120 6.76 5.67 -3.83
CA GLN A 120 7.30 4.38 -3.43
C GLN A 120 6.30 3.25 -3.68
N LEU A 121 6.79 2.01 -3.71
CA LEU A 121 5.96 0.80 -3.76
C LEU A 121 4.89 0.86 -2.66
N GLY A 122 3.62 0.79 -3.06
CA GLY A 122 2.44 0.84 -2.19
C GLY A 122 1.88 2.24 -1.92
N ASP A 123 2.47 3.32 -2.45
CA ASP A 123 1.79 4.61 -2.46
C ASP A 123 0.53 4.53 -3.32
N VAL A 124 -0.51 5.25 -2.94
CA VAL A 124 -1.76 5.31 -3.71
C VAL A 124 -1.55 6.22 -4.92
N VAL A 125 -1.96 5.77 -6.10
CA VAL A 125 -1.90 6.56 -7.33
C VAL A 125 -3.32 6.90 -7.75
N VAL A 126 -3.58 8.19 -7.92
CA VAL A 126 -4.87 8.68 -8.40
C VAL A 126 -4.73 9.05 -9.87
N LEU A 127 -5.57 8.48 -10.71
CA LEU A 127 -5.60 8.73 -12.15
C LEU A 127 -6.88 9.45 -12.55
N TRP A 128 -6.80 10.31 -13.56
CA TRP A 128 -7.99 10.73 -14.30
C TRP A 128 -8.44 9.64 -15.28
N ARG A 129 -9.72 9.69 -15.66
CA ARG A 129 -10.34 8.84 -16.67
C ARG A 129 -11.21 9.69 -17.58
N GLU A 130 -11.19 9.39 -18.87
CA GLU A 130 -11.81 10.15 -19.97
C GLU A 130 -11.22 11.56 -20.12
N ASP A 131 -11.37 12.41 -19.10
CA ASP A 131 -10.93 13.81 -19.11
C ASP A 131 -10.25 14.20 -17.78
N PRO A 132 -9.11 14.94 -17.79
CA PRO A 132 -8.43 15.39 -16.58
C PRO A 132 -9.29 16.31 -15.69
N THR A 133 -10.24 17.08 -16.22
CA THR A 133 -11.13 17.98 -15.47
C THR A 133 -12.45 17.34 -15.03
N SER A 134 -12.79 16.15 -15.56
CA SER A 134 -13.97 15.37 -15.13
C SER A 134 -13.88 14.91 -13.67
N TRP A 135 -14.93 14.42 -13.04
CA TRP A 135 -14.85 13.75 -11.73
C TRP A 135 -14.36 12.30 -11.84
N LYS A 136 -14.43 11.70 -13.04
CA LYS A 136 -14.08 10.29 -13.28
C LYS A 136 -12.59 10.05 -13.08
N GLY A 137 -12.26 8.87 -12.54
CA GLY A 137 -10.88 8.52 -12.24
C GLY A 137 -10.68 7.02 -12.03
N HIS A 138 -9.45 6.67 -11.68
CA HIS A 138 -9.07 5.33 -11.23
C HIS A 138 -8.08 5.45 -10.07
N VAL A 139 -8.05 4.45 -9.19
CA VAL A 139 -7.15 4.45 -8.04
C VAL A 139 -6.60 3.05 -7.80
N GLY A 140 -5.34 2.97 -7.38
CA GLY A 140 -4.67 1.72 -7.04
C GLY A 140 -3.34 1.97 -6.34
N PHE A 141 -2.68 0.91 -5.90
CA PHE A 141 -1.38 0.98 -5.24
C PHE A 141 -0.26 0.88 -6.28
N LEU A 142 0.74 1.76 -6.20
CA LEU A 142 1.90 1.75 -7.07
C LEU A 142 2.70 0.46 -6.87
N ILE A 143 2.96 -0.28 -7.95
CA ILE A 143 3.89 -1.41 -7.97
C ILE A 143 5.24 -1.00 -8.56
N LYS A 144 5.21 -0.30 -9.68
CA LYS A 144 6.39 0.14 -10.40
C LYS A 144 6.08 1.35 -11.26
N GLU A 145 7.08 2.19 -11.45
CA GLU A 145 7.05 3.24 -12.46
C GLU A 145 8.12 3.02 -13.53
N THR A 146 7.82 3.47 -14.73
CA THR A 146 8.75 3.60 -15.86
C THR A 146 8.63 5.01 -16.44
N LYS A 147 9.44 5.32 -17.46
CA LYS A 147 9.39 6.63 -18.15
C LYS A 147 7.99 6.99 -18.68
N ARG A 148 7.19 5.99 -19.10
CA ARG A 148 5.89 6.22 -19.77
C ARG A 148 4.67 5.70 -19.00
N TYR A 149 4.88 4.79 -18.04
CA TYR A 149 3.79 4.06 -17.40
C TYR A 149 3.96 3.95 -15.88
N VAL A 150 2.83 3.95 -15.19
CA VAL A 150 2.70 3.48 -13.81
C VAL A 150 1.98 2.14 -13.81
N TYR A 151 2.47 1.20 -13.02
CA TYR A 151 1.88 -0.14 -12.86
C TYR A 151 1.16 -0.17 -11.52
N LEU A 152 -0.16 -0.38 -11.55
CA LEU A 152 -0.99 -0.30 -10.36
C LEU A 152 -1.59 -1.66 -10.02
N LEU A 153 -1.46 -2.06 -8.76
CA LEU A 153 -2.27 -3.10 -8.14
C LEU A 153 -3.57 -2.47 -7.66
N GLY A 154 -4.68 -2.83 -8.30
CA GLY A 154 -5.97 -2.20 -8.06
C GLY A 154 -7.12 -3.16 -8.33
N GLY A 155 -8.26 -2.85 -7.72
CA GLY A 155 -9.54 -3.48 -8.04
C GLY A 155 -10.11 -2.93 -9.34
N ASN A 156 -11.05 -3.67 -9.90
CA ASN A 156 -11.75 -3.35 -11.13
C ASN A 156 -10.91 -3.08 -12.39
N GLN A 157 -9.82 -3.82 -12.57
CA GLN A 157 -8.95 -3.65 -13.72
C GLN A 157 -9.28 -4.70 -14.78
N GLY A 158 -10.39 -4.47 -15.48
CA GLY A 158 -11.04 -5.52 -16.30
C GLY A 158 -11.73 -6.52 -15.38
N ASN A 159 -12.66 -6.01 -14.57
CA ASN A 159 -13.51 -6.75 -13.65
C ASN A 159 -12.75 -7.67 -12.67
N SER A 160 -11.51 -7.30 -12.31
CA SER A 160 -10.65 -8.07 -11.42
C SER A 160 -9.69 -7.22 -10.61
N VAL A 161 -9.21 -7.77 -9.50
CA VAL A 161 -8.00 -7.30 -8.81
C VAL A 161 -6.80 -7.85 -9.57
N SER A 162 -6.02 -6.95 -10.16
CA SER A 162 -4.85 -7.33 -10.98
C SER A 162 -3.78 -6.24 -10.94
N ILE A 163 -2.68 -6.43 -11.67
CA ILE A 163 -1.69 -5.37 -11.92
C ILE A 163 -1.84 -4.90 -13.37
N LYS A 164 -2.09 -3.60 -13.58
CA LYS A 164 -2.19 -3.02 -14.92
C LYS A 164 -1.35 -1.77 -15.10
N ALA A 165 -0.87 -1.59 -16.32
CA ALA A 165 -0.13 -0.41 -16.74
C ALA A 165 -1.09 0.70 -17.17
N TYR A 166 -0.82 1.92 -16.70
CA TYR A 166 -1.52 3.14 -17.11
C TYR A 166 -0.52 4.17 -17.59
N PRO A 167 -0.83 4.95 -18.65
CA PRO A 167 0.02 6.05 -19.09
C PRO A 167 0.29 7.03 -17.94
N LYS A 168 1.55 7.40 -17.72
CA LYS A 168 1.94 8.33 -16.64
C LYS A 168 1.24 9.69 -16.76
N LYS A 169 0.90 10.13 -17.99
CA LYS A 169 0.08 11.33 -18.24
C LYS A 169 -1.31 11.31 -17.60
N ARG A 170 -1.80 10.14 -17.20
CA ARG A 170 -3.09 9.97 -16.50
C ARG A 170 -3.00 10.27 -15.01
N VAL A 171 -1.80 10.34 -14.44
CA VAL A 171 -1.61 10.55 -13.01
C VAL A 171 -2.02 11.97 -12.65
N LEU A 172 -2.89 12.08 -11.65
CA LEU A 172 -3.25 13.32 -10.99
C LEU A 172 -2.34 13.56 -9.78
N ASP A 173 -2.10 12.53 -8.96
CA ASP A 173 -1.22 12.63 -7.80
C ASP A 173 -0.76 11.24 -7.31
N TYR A 174 0.33 11.22 -6.56
CA TYR A 174 0.78 10.08 -5.76
C TYR A 174 0.61 10.43 -4.27
N ARG A 175 0.01 9.52 -3.52
CA ARG A 175 -0.43 9.76 -2.13
C ARG A 175 0.21 8.73 -1.21
N LYS A 176 1.05 9.23 -0.29
CA LYS A 176 1.62 8.42 0.79
C LYS A 176 0.66 8.39 1.96
N LEU A 177 0.12 7.22 2.27
CA LEU A 177 -0.81 7.04 3.39
C LEU A 177 -0.08 7.06 4.74
N ARG A 178 -0.72 7.64 5.75
CA ARG A 178 -0.31 7.57 7.15
C ARG A 178 -0.98 6.38 7.82
N LYS A 179 -0.26 5.73 8.74
CA LYS A 179 -0.86 4.71 9.60
C LYS A 179 -1.87 5.35 10.53
N ASP A 180 -2.95 4.61 10.80
CA ASP A 180 -3.81 4.92 11.93
C ASP A 180 -2.99 4.75 13.22
N GLY A 181 -3.10 5.70 14.14
CA GLY A 181 -2.30 5.80 15.36
C GLY A 181 -2.47 4.63 16.31
#